data_AF-A0A9P6QVV0-F1
#
_entry.id   AF-A0A9P6QVV0-F1
#
_cell.length_a   1.000
_cell.length_b   1.000
_cell.length_c   1.000
_cell.angle_alpha   90.00
_cell.angle_beta   90.00
_cell.angle_gamma   90.00
#
_symmetry.space_group_name_H-M   'P 1'
#
loop_
_entity.id
_entity.type
_entity.pdbx_description
1 polymer ?
#
loop_
_entity_poly.entity_id
_entity_poly.type
_entity_poly.pdbx_seq_one_letter_code
_entity_poly.pdbx_strand_id
1 'polypeptide(L)'
;MTIAVRHPRVEIEFCTGCKWHLRAGWMAQELLLTFGNTIGELALIPGKSATFIVRVNGDVVFDRKDHGRFPEMKEVKQLVRTVIAPEMGLGHSDSKVKSADATAVTSAGASEAGQGHEEKKKAETAVLAPATQAAVAVSSAAQVDEDDEDSTVHDKECKTCL
;
A
#
# COMPACT_ATOMS: atom_id res chain seq x y z
N MET A 1 -16.47 -20.71 15.08
CA MET A 1 -16.73 -19.70 14.03
C MET A 1 -15.55 -19.71 13.09
N THR A 2 -15.74 -20.06 11.83
CA THR A 2 -14.69 -20.04 10.81
C THR A 2 -14.85 -18.77 9.98
N ILE A 3 -13.80 -17.97 9.85
CA ILE A 3 -13.81 -16.77 9.00
C ILE A 3 -13.56 -17.24 7.56
N ALA A 4 -14.45 -16.86 6.63
CA ALA A 4 -14.26 -17.13 5.21
C ALA A 4 -13.34 -16.07 4.58
N VAL A 5 -12.31 -16.52 3.87
CA VAL A 5 -11.35 -15.68 3.14
C VAL A 5 -11.92 -15.31 1.77
N ARG A 6 -11.81 -14.04 1.37
CA ARG A 6 -12.22 -13.56 0.04
C ARG A 6 -11.02 -13.44 -0.90
N HIS A 7 -11.08 -14.12 -2.03
CA HIS A 7 -10.06 -14.05 -3.07
C HIS A 7 -10.37 -12.95 -4.09
N PRO A 8 -9.34 -12.36 -4.73
CA PRO A 8 -7.91 -12.50 -4.45
C PRO A 8 -7.51 -11.89 -3.09
N ARG A 9 -6.72 -12.64 -2.32
CA ARG A 9 -6.24 -12.20 -0.99
C ARG A 9 -4.86 -11.60 -1.12
N VAL A 10 -4.69 -10.36 -0.68
CA VAL A 10 -3.37 -9.71 -0.60
C VAL A 10 -2.93 -9.63 0.86
N GLU A 11 -1.68 -9.98 1.13
CA GLU A 11 -1.11 -9.95 2.48
C GLU A 11 0.16 -9.09 2.47
N ILE A 12 0.29 -8.22 3.48
CA ILE A 12 1.53 -7.50 3.75
C ILE A 12 1.97 -7.88 5.16
N GLU A 13 2.99 -8.72 5.25
CA GLU A 13 3.62 -9.10 6.51
C GLU A 13 4.74 -8.11 6.81
N PHE A 14 4.73 -7.49 7.98
CA PHE A 14 5.69 -6.42 8.32
C PHE A 14 6.20 -6.55 9.75
N CYS A 15 7.46 -6.19 9.96
CA CYS A 15 8.04 -6.18 11.30
C CYS A 15 7.48 -5.02 12.15
N THR A 16 6.89 -5.38 13.28
CA THR A 16 6.40 -4.42 14.28
C THR A 16 7.53 -3.71 15.01
N GLY A 17 8.59 -4.45 15.38
CA GLY A 17 9.77 -3.91 16.07
C GLY A 17 10.50 -2.83 15.27
N CYS A 18 10.60 -2.97 13.94
CA CYS A 18 11.21 -1.94 13.10
C CYS A 18 10.27 -0.76 12.76
N LYS A 19 9.04 -0.74 13.32
CA LYS A 19 8.02 0.31 13.11
C LYS A 19 7.60 0.52 11.64
N TRP A 20 7.54 -0.54 10.84
CA TRP A 20 7.15 -0.42 9.41
C TRP A 20 5.64 -0.43 9.15
N HIS A 21 4.82 -0.33 10.20
CA HIS A 21 3.36 -0.26 10.14
C HIS A 21 2.86 0.87 9.22
N LEU A 22 3.47 2.06 9.27
CA LEU A 22 3.08 3.18 8.40
C LEU A 22 3.32 2.87 6.91
N ARG A 23 4.45 2.23 6.60
CA ARG A 23 4.76 1.83 5.22
C ARG A 23 3.82 0.75 4.72
N ALA A 24 3.54 -0.26 5.56
CA ALA A 24 2.60 -1.31 5.23
C ALA A 24 1.17 -0.77 5.03
N GLY A 25 0.71 0.11 5.92
CA GLY A 25 -0.60 0.75 5.83
C GLY A 25 -0.75 1.67 4.62
N TRP A 26 0.28 2.45 4.28
CA TRP A 26 0.28 3.25 3.05
C TRP A 26 0.21 2.37 1.79
N MET A 27 1.00 1.30 1.74
CA MET A 27 0.97 0.35 0.62
C MET A 27 -0.37 -0.35 0.47
N ALA A 28 -1.01 -0.73 1.58
CA ALA A 28 -2.35 -1.27 1.58
C ALA A 28 -3.37 -0.30 0.95
N GLN A 29 -3.32 0.98 1.35
CA GLN A 29 -4.20 2.01 0.80
C GLN A 29 -3.98 2.19 -0.71
N GLU A 30 -2.73 2.27 -1.15
CA GLU A 30 -2.38 2.38 -2.57
C GLU A 30 -2.91 1.21 -3.41
N LEU A 31 -2.83 -0.01 -2.89
CA LEU A 31 -3.35 -1.21 -3.56
C LEU A 31 -4.87 -1.19 -3.64
N LEU A 32 -5.56 -0.85 -2.54
CA LEU A 32 -7.01 -0.75 -2.50
C LEU A 32 -7.53 0.35 -3.43
N LEU A 33 -6.86 1.49 -3.49
CA LEU A 33 -7.20 2.59 -4.42
C LEU A 33 -7.00 2.19 -5.88
N THR A 34 -5.98 1.38 -6.18
CA THR A 34 -5.65 1.00 -7.56
C THR A 34 -6.56 -0.12 -8.08
N PHE A 35 -6.79 -1.15 -7.27
CA PHE A 35 -7.49 -2.37 -7.70
C PHE A 35 -8.96 -2.41 -7.27
N GLY A 36 -9.38 -1.57 -6.32
CA GLY A 36 -10.76 -1.46 -5.86
C GLY A 36 -11.36 -2.83 -5.52
N ASN A 37 -12.50 -3.14 -6.13
CA ASN A 37 -13.24 -4.39 -5.93
C ASN A 37 -12.57 -5.63 -6.53
N THR A 38 -11.45 -5.48 -7.24
CA THR A 38 -10.68 -6.61 -7.78
C THR A 38 -9.96 -7.36 -6.67
N ILE A 39 -9.62 -6.69 -5.56
CA ILE A 39 -9.07 -7.34 -4.36
C ILE A 39 -10.25 -7.81 -3.50
N GLY A 40 -10.27 -9.10 -3.15
CA GLY A 40 -11.30 -9.67 -2.28
C GLY A 40 -11.11 -9.27 -0.82
N GLU A 41 -9.87 -9.33 -0.35
CA GLU A 41 -9.45 -8.81 0.95
C GLU A 41 -7.96 -8.45 0.96
N LEU A 42 -7.59 -7.55 1.87
CA LEU A 42 -6.21 -7.20 2.16
C LEU A 42 -5.95 -7.35 3.66
N ALA A 43 -4.89 -8.08 4.02
CA ALA A 43 -4.48 -8.31 5.39
C ALA A 43 -3.13 -7.64 5.69
N LEU A 44 -3.09 -6.89 6.79
CA LEU A 44 -1.86 -6.41 7.41
C LEU A 44 -1.48 -7.40 8.52
N ILE A 45 -0.36 -8.09 8.36
CA ILE A 45 0.06 -9.18 9.26
C ILE A 45 1.29 -8.73 10.05
N PRO A 46 1.21 -8.61 11.39
CA PRO A 46 2.38 -8.42 12.23
C PRO A 46 3.35 -9.60 12.09
N GLY A 47 4.56 -9.32 11.60
CA GLY A 47 5.65 -10.28 11.46
C GLY A 47 6.80 -9.97 12.42
N LYS A 48 7.78 -10.88 12.48
CA LYS A 48 8.98 -10.76 13.31
C LYS A 48 10.21 -10.34 12.50
N SER A 49 11.29 -9.95 13.17
CA SER A 49 12.66 -9.82 12.62
C SER A 49 12.79 -9.30 11.18
N ALA A 50 12.65 -7.98 11.01
CA ALA A 50 12.96 -7.29 9.75
C ALA A 50 12.22 -7.82 8.50
N THR A 51 11.09 -8.48 8.72
CA THR A 51 10.24 -9.02 7.66
C THR A 51 9.46 -7.89 7.00
N PHE A 52 9.47 -7.89 5.66
CA PHE A 52 8.57 -7.09 4.84
C PHE A 52 8.28 -7.91 3.58
N ILE A 53 7.17 -8.65 3.61
CA ILE A 53 6.80 -9.59 2.55
C ILE A 53 5.41 -9.21 2.04
N VAL A 54 5.26 -9.19 0.72
CA VAL A 54 3.98 -9.05 0.05
C VAL A 54 3.61 -10.39 -0.57
N ARG A 55 2.40 -10.88 -0.28
CA ARG A 55 1.86 -12.11 -0.86
C ARG A 55 0.54 -11.87 -1.56
N VAL A 56 0.26 -12.68 -2.58
CA VAL A 56 -1.04 -12.73 -3.26
C VAL A 56 -1.49 -14.19 -3.30
N ASN A 57 -2.65 -14.49 -2.70
CA ASN A 57 -3.18 -15.85 -2.56
C ASN A 57 -2.19 -16.86 -1.92
N GLY A 58 -1.29 -16.36 -1.05
CA GLY A 58 -0.25 -17.15 -0.39
C GLY A 58 1.11 -17.14 -1.11
N ASP A 59 1.15 -16.78 -2.40
CA ASP A 59 2.38 -16.71 -3.18
C ASP A 59 3.15 -15.42 -2.89
N VAL A 60 4.45 -15.53 -2.60
CA VAL A 60 5.32 -14.37 -2.38
C VAL A 60 5.53 -13.65 -3.70
N VAL A 61 5.11 -12.38 -3.75
CA VAL A 61 5.39 -11.51 -4.90
C VAL A 61 6.58 -10.59 -4.64
N PHE A 62 6.88 -10.29 -3.37
CA PHE A 62 8.07 -9.52 -2.99
C PHE A 62 8.52 -9.89 -1.58
N ASP A 63 9.83 -10.10 -1.38
CA ASP A 63 10.46 -10.21 -0.06
C ASP A 63 11.63 -9.21 0.05
N ARG A 64 11.60 -8.36 1.09
CA ARG A 64 12.70 -7.45 1.40
C ARG A 64 14.02 -8.19 1.62
N LYS A 65 14.03 -9.39 2.22
CA LYS A 65 15.26 -10.13 2.49
C LYS A 65 15.95 -10.54 1.18
N ASP A 66 15.18 -10.93 0.18
CA ASP A 66 15.71 -11.34 -1.13
C ASP A 66 16.21 -10.14 -1.93
N HIS A 67 15.51 -9.00 -1.86
CA HIS A 67 15.87 -7.80 -2.63
C HIS A 67 16.81 -6.83 -1.90
N GLY A 68 17.02 -7.00 -0.60
CA GLY A 68 17.84 -6.10 0.23
C GLY A 68 17.32 -4.66 0.33
N ARG A 69 16.09 -4.38 -0.14
CA ARG A 69 15.47 -3.05 -0.17
C ARG A 69 13.98 -3.12 0.09
N PHE A 70 13.36 -1.96 0.32
CA PHE A 70 11.91 -1.86 0.27
C PHE A 70 11.40 -1.90 -1.17
N PRO A 71 10.20 -2.44 -1.39
CA PRO A 71 9.61 -2.41 -2.72
C PRO A 71 9.13 -1.00 -3.06
N GLU A 72 9.26 -0.62 -4.33
CA GLU A 72 8.65 0.62 -4.81
C GLU A 72 7.16 0.40 -5.10
N MET A 73 6.33 1.42 -4.89
CA MET A 73 4.88 1.26 -5.05
C MET A 73 4.49 0.79 -6.46
N LYS A 74 5.21 1.30 -7.46
CA LYS A 74 5.03 0.93 -8.85
C LYS A 74 5.31 -0.56 -9.10
N GLU A 75 6.40 -1.07 -8.54
CA GLU A 75 6.78 -2.48 -8.62
C GLU A 75 5.72 -3.36 -7.96
N VAL A 76 5.26 -3.03 -6.74
CA VAL A 76 4.21 -3.81 -6.07
C VAL A 76 2.91 -3.83 -6.87
N LYS A 77 2.48 -2.69 -7.42
CA LYS A 77 1.29 -2.64 -8.28
C LYS A 77 1.44 -3.52 -9.51
N GLN A 78 2.61 -3.50 -10.17
CA GLN A 78 2.88 -4.36 -11.33
C GLN A 78 2.87 -5.85 -10.96
N LEU A 79 3.52 -6.23 -9.86
CA LEU A 79 3.60 -7.62 -9.40
C LEU A 79 2.22 -8.15 -9.00
N VAL A 80 1.47 -7.40 -8.18
CA VAL A 80 0.11 -7.76 -7.76
C VAL A 80 -0.80 -7.89 -8.97
N ARG A 81 -0.78 -6.93 -9.90
CA ARG A 81 -1.57 -6.98 -11.14
C ARG A 81 -1.29 -8.25 -11.93
N THR A 82 -0.02 -8.63 -12.08
CA THR A 82 0.38 -9.82 -12.86
C THR A 82 -0.33 -11.08 -12.35
N VAL A 83 -0.65 -11.13 -11.06
CA VAL A 83 -1.38 -12.25 -10.44
C VAL A 83 -2.90 -12.06 -10.50
N ILE A 84 -3.43 -10.87 -10.20
CA ILE A 84 -4.88 -10.70 -10.00
C ILE A 84 -5.66 -10.21 -11.23
N ALA A 85 -5.00 -9.51 -12.15
CA ALA A 85 -5.66 -8.87 -13.29
C ALA A 85 -4.65 -8.55 -14.42
N PRO A 86 -4.10 -9.55 -15.12
CA PRO A 86 -3.01 -9.35 -16.09
C PRO A 86 -3.37 -8.40 -17.24
N GLU A 87 -4.64 -8.33 -17.62
CA GLU A 87 -5.15 -7.47 -18.71
C GLU A 87 -5.38 -6.01 -18.27
N MET A 88 -5.25 -5.69 -16.97
CA MET A 88 -5.51 -4.33 -16.46
C MET A 88 -4.32 -3.39 -16.71
N GLY A 89 -4.55 -2.30 -17.44
CA GLY A 89 -3.56 -1.24 -17.59
C GLY A 89 -3.42 -0.41 -16.30
N LEU A 90 -2.19 -0.14 -15.86
CA LEU A 90 -1.89 0.68 -14.68
C LEU A 90 -1.43 2.11 -15.04
N GLY A 91 -1.57 2.51 -16.30
CA GLY A 91 -1.21 3.84 -16.78
C GLY A 91 0.29 4.13 -16.60
N HIS A 92 0.64 5.21 -15.89
CA HIS A 92 2.03 5.59 -15.60
C HIS A 92 2.81 4.53 -14.81
N SER A 93 2.10 3.61 -14.14
CA SER A 93 2.74 2.53 -13.42
C SER A 93 3.17 1.39 -14.34
N ASP A 94 2.85 1.37 -15.63
CA ASP A 94 3.28 0.32 -16.57
C ASP A 94 4.68 0.53 -17.17
N SER A 95 5.23 1.74 -17.10
CA SER A 95 6.59 1.96 -17.61
C SER A 95 7.61 1.15 -16.81
N LYS A 96 8.75 0.79 -17.40
CA LYS A 96 9.79 0.02 -16.71
C LYS A 96 10.23 0.73 -15.41
N VAL A 97 10.26 0.01 -14.27
CA VAL A 97 10.88 0.53 -13.04
C VAL A 97 12.37 0.62 -13.30
N LYS A 98 12.94 1.82 -13.22
CA LYS A 98 14.39 2.01 -13.30
C LYS A 98 14.98 1.60 -11.94
N SER A 99 15.31 0.33 -11.78
CA SER A 99 16.19 -0.09 -10.68
C SER A 99 17.51 0.67 -10.83
N ALA A 100 17.90 1.42 -9.80
CA ALA A 100 19.09 2.25 -9.84
C ALA A 100 20.36 1.41 -9.65
N ASP A 101 21.10 1.17 -10.74
CA ASP A 101 22.56 1.35 -10.80
C ASP A 101 23.01 1.70 -12.24
N ALA A 102 23.89 2.72 -12.35
CA ALA A 102 24.69 3.22 -13.49
C ALA A 102 24.07 3.90 -14.76
N THR A 103 23.87 5.23 -14.65
CA THR A 103 24.36 6.41 -15.45
C THR A 103 24.53 6.46 -17.01
N ALA A 104 23.76 7.41 -17.60
CA ALA A 104 23.97 8.35 -18.75
C ALA A 104 24.21 7.81 -20.19
N VAL A 105 23.65 8.35 -21.30
CA VAL A 105 23.58 9.76 -21.77
C VAL A 105 22.38 10.00 -22.71
N THR A 106 21.91 11.25 -22.72
CA THR A 106 20.81 11.92 -23.45
C THR A 106 20.99 12.15 -24.97
N SER A 107 19.87 12.32 -25.70
CA SER A 107 19.70 13.44 -26.65
C SER A 107 18.21 13.73 -26.95
N ALA A 108 17.93 14.99 -27.30
CA ALA A 108 16.64 15.67 -27.35
C ALA A 108 16.09 15.82 -28.79
N GLY A 109 14.80 16.19 -28.92
CA GLY A 109 14.18 16.69 -30.16
C GLY A 109 12.74 17.17 -29.93
N ALA A 110 12.40 18.35 -30.47
CA ALA A 110 11.26 19.21 -30.12
C ALA A 110 10.20 19.39 -31.24
N SER A 111 9.15 20.19 -30.92
CA SER A 111 8.21 20.96 -31.80
C SER A 111 6.87 20.26 -32.16
N GLU A 112 5.71 20.90 -32.38
CA GLU A 112 4.93 22.07 -31.88
C GLU A 112 3.56 22.05 -32.62
N ALA A 113 2.55 22.77 -32.09
CA ALA A 113 1.30 23.27 -32.72
C ALA A 113 0.20 22.25 -33.14
N GLY A 114 -1.11 22.50 -33.01
CA GLY A 114 -1.90 23.64 -32.54
C GLY A 114 -3.39 23.49 -32.97
N GLN A 115 -4.30 24.11 -32.19
CA GLN A 115 -5.69 24.54 -32.52
C GLN A 115 -6.77 23.44 -32.72
N GLY A 116 -8.03 23.54 -32.29
CA GLY A 116 -8.85 24.57 -31.63
C GLY A 116 -10.31 24.47 -32.12
N HIS A 117 -11.30 24.42 -31.20
CA HIS A 117 -12.74 24.82 -31.29
C HIS A 117 -13.61 23.96 -30.36
N GLU A 118 -14.78 24.35 -29.86
CA GLU A 118 -15.39 25.56 -29.28
C GLU A 118 -16.83 25.14 -28.92
N GLU A 119 -17.33 25.59 -27.75
CA GLU A 119 -18.76 25.74 -27.36
C GLU A 119 -19.66 24.48 -27.21
N LYS A 120 -20.67 24.39 -26.33
CA LYS A 120 -21.45 25.38 -25.55
C LYS A 120 -22.31 24.68 -24.49
N LYS A 121 -22.59 25.42 -23.39
CA LYS A 121 -23.85 25.47 -22.58
C LYS A 121 -24.25 24.21 -21.77
N LYS A 122 -24.87 24.27 -20.58
CA LYS A 122 -25.52 25.32 -19.75
C LYS A 122 -25.80 24.70 -18.36
N ALA A 123 -25.78 25.54 -17.30
CA ALA A 123 -26.54 25.55 -16.01
C ALA A 123 -26.99 24.22 -15.35
N GLU A 124 -27.07 24.03 -14.03
CA GLU A 124 -27.67 24.85 -12.95
C GLU A 124 -27.44 24.02 -11.64
N THR A 125 -26.78 24.52 -10.59
CA THR A 125 -27.30 25.16 -9.36
C THR A 125 -27.70 24.23 -8.19
N ALA A 126 -27.36 24.70 -6.98
CA ALA A 126 -27.77 24.32 -5.61
C ALA A 126 -27.03 23.10 -4.99
N VAL A 127 -26.03 23.26 -4.12
CA VAL A 127 -25.99 23.84 -2.75
C VAL A 127 -26.84 23.05 -1.76
N LEU A 128 -26.19 22.24 -0.90
CA LEU A 128 -26.32 22.20 0.57
C LEU A 128 -25.68 20.93 1.18
N ALA A 129 -24.60 21.13 1.92
CA ALA A 129 -24.15 20.31 3.05
C ALA A 129 -23.39 21.29 3.98
N PRO A 130 -23.41 21.15 5.32
CA PRO A 130 -23.20 19.87 6.00
C PRO A 130 -24.14 19.58 7.18
N ALA A 131 -24.28 18.29 7.45
CA ALA A 131 -24.85 17.77 8.69
C ALA A 131 -23.91 18.07 9.86
N THR A 132 -24.45 18.71 10.89
CA THR A 132 -23.89 18.88 12.22
C THR A 132 -23.75 17.52 12.90
N GLN A 133 -22.53 17.14 13.29
CA GLN A 133 -22.32 16.07 14.27
C GLN A 133 -22.21 16.69 15.66
N ALA A 134 -23.18 16.34 16.51
CA ALA A 134 -23.12 16.57 17.94
C ALA A 134 -22.15 15.56 18.58
N ALA A 135 -21.37 16.09 19.53
CA ALA A 135 -20.49 15.32 20.39
C ALA A 135 -21.26 14.28 21.22
N VAL A 136 -20.67 13.10 21.38
CA VAL A 136 -20.92 12.26 22.56
C VAL A 136 -19.57 11.85 23.11
N ALA A 137 -19.23 12.44 24.25
CA ALA A 137 -18.13 11.98 25.09
C ALA A 137 -18.56 10.66 25.74
N VAL A 138 -17.73 9.63 25.60
CA VAL A 138 -17.77 8.48 26.50
C VAL A 138 -16.42 8.43 27.20
N SER A 139 -16.44 8.91 28.44
CA SER A 139 -15.41 8.65 29.43
C SER A 139 -15.59 7.22 29.93
N SER A 140 -14.56 6.39 29.80
CA SER A 140 -14.42 5.24 30.69
C SER A 140 -12.94 4.88 30.80
N ALA A 141 -12.47 4.97 32.04
CA ALA A 141 -11.14 4.57 32.45
C ALA A 141 -11.03 3.04 32.37
N ALA A 142 -10.03 2.55 31.64
CA ALA A 142 -9.47 1.23 31.86
C ALA A 142 -8.05 1.44 32.35
N GLN A 143 -7.89 1.41 33.67
CA GLN A 143 -6.63 0.98 34.28
C GLN A 143 -6.41 -0.46 33.82
N VAL A 144 -5.26 -0.71 33.20
CA VAL A 144 -4.71 -2.06 33.04
C VAL A 144 -3.31 -2.01 33.60
N ASP A 145 -3.12 -2.95 34.51
CA ASP A 145 -2.09 -3.06 35.50
C ASP A 145 -0.67 -3.07 34.90
N GLU A 146 0.20 -2.30 35.54
CA GLU A 146 1.64 -2.52 35.55
C GLU A 146 1.89 -3.84 36.30
N ASP A 147 2.22 -4.90 35.57
CA ASP A 147 3.38 -5.76 35.86
C ASP A 147 3.47 -6.95 34.88
N ASP A 148 4.72 -7.19 34.47
CA ASP A 148 5.35 -8.50 34.19
C ASP A 148 5.56 -9.01 32.73
N GLU A 149 6.81 -8.82 32.29
CA GLU A 149 7.66 -9.70 31.48
C GLU A 149 7.23 -10.14 30.05
N ASP A 150 7.46 -9.27 29.06
CA ASP A 150 7.81 -9.72 27.69
C ASP A 150 8.89 -8.86 26.98
N SER A 151 9.39 -7.82 27.64
CA SER A 151 10.20 -6.78 26.98
C SER A 151 11.58 -7.25 26.50
N THR A 152 12.10 -8.37 27.02
CA THR A 152 13.45 -8.85 26.72
C THR A 152 13.55 -9.79 25.51
N VAL A 153 12.42 -10.25 24.95
CA VAL A 153 12.41 -11.05 23.71
C VAL A 153 12.52 -10.14 22.48
N HIS A 154 11.95 -8.93 22.55
CA HIS A 154 11.98 -7.95 21.46
C HIS A 154 13.40 -7.55 21.06
N ASP A 155 14.32 -7.45 22.02
CA ASP A 155 15.69 -6.97 21.77
C ASP A 155 16.56 -7.94 20.95
N LYS A 156 16.39 -9.25 21.10
CA LYS A 156 17.27 -10.23 20.41
C LYS A 156 16.89 -10.44 18.95
N GLU A 157 15.59 -10.40 18.63
CA GLU A 157 15.07 -10.53 17.26
C GLU A 157 15.19 -9.22 16.43
N CYS A 158 15.49 -8.09 17.09
CA CYS A 158 15.60 -6.77 16.47
C CYS A 158 16.97 -6.47 15.83
N LYS A 159 18.03 -7.23 16.11
CA LYS A 159 19.37 -6.98 15.51
C LYS A 159 19.41 -7.03 13.98
N THR A 160 18.50 -7.78 13.35
CA THR A 160 18.34 -7.84 11.89
C THR A 160 17.46 -6.73 11.30
N CYS A 161 16.83 -5.88 12.13
CA CYS A 161 15.98 -4.75 11.70
C CYS A 161 16.77 -3.58 11.10
N LEU A 162 18.09 -3.55 11.31
CA LEU A 162 18.99 -2.49 10.85
C LEU A 162 19.54 -2.80 9.46
#